data_AF-A0AAD5Y5N3-F1
#
_entry.id   AF-A0AAD5Y5N3-F1
#
_cell.length_a   1.000
_cell.length_b   1.000
_cell.length_c   1.000
_cell.angle_alpha   90.00
_cell.angle_beta   90.00
_cell.angle_gamma   90.00
#
_symmetry.space_group_name_H-M   'P 1'
#
loop_
_entity.id
_entity.type
_entity.pdbx_description
1 polymer ?
#
loop_
_entity_poly.entity_id
_entity_poly.type
_entity_poly.pdbx_seq_one_letter_code
_entity_poly.pdbx_strand_id
1 'polypeptide(L)'
;MSDTTRAEDKMKENEPELDLKKLDLKDDKKANFKERIIESIKSKEYENVKVSLYDTFSNMKNMITSFAKFETSLDCYIIHLGEFLKWFHEIVTFENEVAILNGITTLLDHIQNGVQEIGKNDYLCFVIIVILPILQDPDASMTVLPKLCQILAKFTQADKFGFAFILQESIQHSGKTPMEKSQFFKQMIQLFQQYLTIQILNSEAGADPDEKVINVVQTLSIFGTFSSYLAAINETNNFIPYYELYNETVEESLDLKEDYPKWKVHDGFSFCNYSFLLSTATKGDILRIESMIQMRHELQDSFFRAMFIGVNNPYLQLEVRRTNIIRDTLYQLEGKTNHDLKKQLRVSFLGEDGIDEGGIQKGTLY
;
A
#
# COMPACT_ATOMS: atom_id res chain seq x y z
N MET A 1 -23.02 13.52 -8.43
CA MET A 1 -22.93 12.22 -9.12
C MET A 1 -22.20 12.29 -10.47
N SER A 2 -21.57 13.42 -10.83
CA SER A 2 -20.90 13.60 -12.14
C SER A 2 -19.38 13.82 -12.07
N ASP A 3 -18.78 13.88 -10.88
CA ASP A 3 -17.34 14.21 -10.74
C ASP A 3 -16.46 13.02 -10.33
N THR A 4 -17.03 11.94 -9.78
CA THR A 4 -16.29 10.70 -9.48
C THR A 4 -15.99 9.89 -10.74
N THR A 5 -16.91 9.88 -11.71
CA THR A 5 -16.73 9.17 -13.00
C THR A 5 -15.62 9.80 -13.85
N ARG A 6 -15.36 11.11 -13.68
CA ARG A 6 -14.33 11.84 -14.44
C ARG A 6 -12.92 11.66 -13.88
N ALA A 7 -12.80 11.23 -12.62
CA ALA A 7 -11.51 10.85 -12.02
C ALA A 7 -11.11 9.42 -12.41
N GLU A 8 -12.09 8.50 -12.49
CA GLU A 8 -11.89 7.13 -12.95
C GLU A 8 -11.54 7.04 -14.44
N ASP A 9 -12.18 7.86 -15.30
CA ASP A 9 -11.83 7.91 -16.73
C ASP A 9 -10.47 8.58 -17.00
N LYS A 10 -10.02 9.50 -16.15
CA LYS A 10 -8.68 10.12 -16.25
C LYS A 10 -7.54 9.22 -15.76
N MET A 11 -7.85 8.16 -15.00
CA MET A 11 -6.85 7.16 -14.59
C MET A 11 -6.64 6.09 -15.68
N LYS A 12 -7.60 5.89 -16.59
CA LYS A 12 -7.46 4.96 -17.74
C LYS A 12 -6.65 5.53 -18.90
N GLU A 13 -6.57 6.85 -19.05
CA GLU A 13 -5.83 7.51 -20.14
C GLU A 13 -4.32 7.67 -19.90
N ASN A 14 -3.81 7.25 -18.74
CA ASN A 14 -2.39 7.34 -18.38
C ASN A 14 -1.81 5.99 -17.92
N GLU A 15 -2.22 4.87 -18.52
CA GLU A 15 -1.38 3.67 -18.46
C GLU A 15 -0.09 3.99 -19.24
N PRO A 16 1.09 4.07 -18.59
CA PRO A 16 2.33 4.28 -19.31
C PRO A 16 2.51 3.11 -20.27
N GLU A 17 2.76 3.39 -21.55
CA GLU A 17 3.22 2.39 -22.52
C GLU A 17 4.50 1.76 -21.96
N LEU A 18 4.33 0.62 -21.29
CA LEU A 18 5.39 -0.09 -20.62
C LEU A 18 6.18 -0.84 -21.70
N ASP A 19 7.19 -0.19 -22.25
CA ASP A 19 8.13 -0.82 -23.19
C ASP A 19 9.06 -1.77 -22.43
N LEU A 20 8.49 -2.91 -21.99
CA LEU A 20 9.19 -4.05 -21.38
C LEU A 20 10.08 -4.80 -22.40
N LYS A 21 10.12 -4.32 -23.65
CA LYS A 21 10.70 -5.04 -24.77
C LYS A 21 12.22 -4.99 -24.72
N LYS A 22 12.78 -6.19 -24.56
CA LYS A 22 14.20 -6.57 -24.71
C LYS A 22 15.09 -6.27 -23.50
N LEU A 23 15.17 -7.23 -22.58
CA LEU A 23 16.50 -7.55 -22.04
C LEU A 23 17.24 -8.38 -23.10
N ASP A 24 18.39 -7.90 -23.55
CA ASP A 24 19.32 -8.68 -24.39
C ASP A 24 20.07 -9.69 -23.51
N LEU A 25 19.39 -10.77 -23.10
CA LEU A 25 20.01 -11.90 -22.38
C LEU A 25 20.77 -12.79 -23.37
N LYS A 26 21.85 -12.28 -23.98
CA LYS A 26 22.69 -13.02 -24.96
C LYS A 26 23.77 -13.92 -24.34
N ASP A 27 23.76 -14.16 -23.03
CA ASP A 27 24.77 -15.00 -22.38
C ASP A 27 24.29 -16.43 -22.16
N ASP A 28 24.44 -17.26 -23.21
CA ASP A 28 24.30 -18.72 -23.17
C ASP A 28 25.14 -19.39 -22.06
N LYS A 29 26.18 -18.71 -21.54
CA LYS A 29 27.03 -19.21 -20.45
C LYS A 29 26.37 -19.27 -19.08
N LYS A 30 25.21 -18.62 -18.89
CA LYS A 30 24.46 -18.62 -17.62
C LYS A 30 23.22 -19.49 -17.61
N ALA A 31 22.88 -20.11 -18.74
CA ALA A 31 21.72 -20.97 -18.94
C ALA A 31 21.65 -22.16 -17.97
N ASN A 32 22.68 -22.38 -17.15
CA ASN A 32 22.67 -23.44 -16.16
C ASN A 32 23.23 -23.09 -14.77
N PHE A 33 22.99 -21.87 -14.29
CA PHE A 33 23.35 -21.51 -12.90
C PHE A 33 22.77 -22.49 -11.86
N LYS A 34 21.47 -22.78 -11.95
CA LYS A 34 20.77 -23.64 -10.98
C LYS A 34 21.35 -25.06 -10.92
N GLU A 35 21.58 -25.69 -12.08
CA GLU A 35 22.14 -27.05 -12.11
C GLU A 35 23.60 -27.06 -11.66
N ARG A 36 24.41 -26.06 -12.04
CA ARG A 36 25.81 -25.95 -11.58
C ARG A 36 25.92 -25.89 -10.06
N ILE A 37 25.05 -25.13 -9.40
CA ILE A 37 25.02 -25.07 -7.92
C ILE A 37 24.71 -26.45 -7.34
N ILE A 38 23.69 -27.14 -7.87
CA ILE A 38 23.30 -28.48 -7.40
C ILE A 38 24.44 -29.49 -7.63
N GLU A 39 25.13 -29.43 -8.76
CA GLU A 39 26.29 -30.27 -9.07
C GLU A 39 27.47 -30.00 -8.13
N SER A 40 27.80 -28.73 -7.86
CA SER A 40 28.86 -28.36 -6.91
C SER A 40 28.53 -28.82 -5.48
N ILE A 41 27.27 -28.78 -5.06
CA ILE A 41 26.82 -29.34 -3.77
C ILE A 41 27.03 -30.86 -3.74
N LYS A 42 26.63 -31.58 -4.80
CA LYS A 42 26.85 -33.04 -4.92
C LYS A 42 28.33 -33.42 -4.90
N SER A 43 29.18 -32.57 -5.49
CA SER A 43 30.64 -32.71 -5.51
C SER A 43 31.33 -32.23 -4.23
N LYS A 44 30.58 -31.76 -3.23
CA LYS A 44 31.07 -31.24 -1.92
C LYS A 44 31.97 -29.99 -2.04
N GLU A 45 31.79 -29.19 -3.09
CA GLU A 45 32.53 -27.94 -3.32
C GLU A 45 31.85 -26.75 -2.64
N TYR A 46 31.61 -26.82 -1.34
CA TYR A 46 30.78 -25.85 -0.61
C TYR A 46 31.33 -24.41 -0.66
N GLU A 47 32.65 -24.22 -0.71
CA GLU A 47 33.26 -22.89 -0.82
C GLU A 47 32.95 -22.24 -2.19
N ASN A 48 33.03 -23.02 -3.27
CA ASN A 48 32.68 -22.55 -4.62
C ASN A 48 31.20 -22.19 -4.70
N VAL A 49 30.33 -22.96 -4.02
CA VAL A 49 28.89 -22.68 -3.92
C VAL A 49 28.66 -21.33 -3.24
N LYS A 50 29.30 -21.06 -2.09
CA LYS A 50 29.18 -19.78 -1.38
C LYS A 50 29.60 -18.59 -2.23
N VAL A 51 30.76 -18.68 -2.89
CA VAL A 51 31.26 -17.60 -3.77
C VAL A 51 30.29 -17.37 -4.92
N SER A 52 29.83 -18.44 -5.58
CA SER A 52 28.88 -18.34 -6.70
C SER A 52 27.52 -17.76 -6.29
N LEU A 53 27.02 -18.12 -5.10
CA LEU A 53 25.81 -17.52 -4.54
C LEU A 53 26.03 -16.03 -4.25
N TYR A 54 27.10 -15.66 -3.56
CA TYR A 54 27.43 -14.27 -3.28
C TYR A 54 27.54 -13.44 -4.56
N ASP A 55 28.30 -13.90 -5.56
CA ASP A 55 28.50 -13.21 -6.84
C ASP A 55 27.20 -13.05 -7.64
N THR A 56 26.29 -14.03 -7.50
CA THR A 56 24.98 -13.98 -8.16
C THR A 56 24.06 -12.96 -7.49
N PHE A 57 24.01 -12.97 -6.16
CA PHE A 57 23.10 -12.11 -5.40
C PHE A 57 23.62 -10.68 -5.16
N SER A 58 24.92 -10.42 -5.40
CA SER A 58 25.54 -9.09 -5.31
C SER A 58 25.42 -8.23 -6.58
N ASN A 59 24.94 -8.80 -7.69
CA ASN A 59 24.82 -8.13 -8.97
C ASN A 59 23.44 -8.34 -9.62
N MET A 60 22.79 -7.24 -9.98
CA MET A 60 21.45 -7.22 -10.55
C MET A 60 21.32 -8.06 -11.83
N LYS A 61 22.26 -7.87 -12.77
CA LYS A 61 22.25 -8.62 -14.04
C LYS A 61 22.48 -10.10 -13.81
N ASN A 62 23.38 -10.48 -12.89
CA ASN A 62 23.59 -11.89 -12.54
C ASN A 62 22.31 -12.52 -12.02
N MET A 63 21.66 -11.87 -11.05
CA MET A 63 20.42 -12.36 -10.47
C MET A 63 19.32 -12.52 -11.52
N ILE A 64 19.09 -11.50 -12.36
CA ILE A 64 18.10 -11.56 -13.44
C ILE A 64 18.44 -12.70 -14.41
N THR A 65 19.66 -12.76 -14.93
CA THR A 65 20.07 -13.82 -15.88
C THR A 65 19.94 -15.24 -15.32
N SER A 66 20.07 -15.42 -14.00
CA SER A 66 20.02 -16.73 -13.34
C SER A 66 18.60 -17.25 -13.10
N PHE A 67 17.63 -16.35 -12.99
CA PHE A 67 16.27 -16.71 -12.56
C PHE A 67 15.15 -16.28 -13.51
N ALA A 68 15.44 -15.37 -14.44
CA ALA A 68 14.47 -14.89 -15.42
C ALA A 68 14.05 -16.00 -16.38
N LYS A 69 12.75 -16.07 -16.64
CA LYS A 69 12.16 -16.85 -17.72
C LYS A 69 11.30 -15.92 -18.57
N PHE A 70 11.51 -15.98 -19.87
CA PHE A 70 10.77 -15.15 -20.82
C PHE A 70 9.36 -15.71 -21.01
N GLU A 71 8.34 -14.90 -20.75
CA GLU A 71 6.95 -15.27 -20.98
C GLU A 71 6.48 -14.66 -22.30
N THR A 72 6.29 -15.52 -23.30
CA THR A 72 5.95 -15.14 -24.67
C THR A 72 4.61 -14.43 -24.79
N SER A 73 3.65 -14.76 -23.92
CA SER A 73 2.33 -14.15 -23.95
C SER A 73 2.31 -12.69 -23.45
N LEU A 74 3.31 -12.32 -22.64
CA LEU A 74 3.40 -11.01 -21.98
C LEU A 74 4.55 -10.15 -22.54
N ASP A 75 5.42 -10.73 -23.39
CA ASP A 75 6.63 -10.08 -23.91
C ASP A 75 7.53 -9.52 -22.81
N CYS A 76 7.62 -10.24 -21.68
CA CYS A 76 8.36 -9.81 -20.49
C CYS A 76 9.08 -10.97 -19.79
N TYR A 77 10.02 -10.63 -18.90
CA TYR A 77 10.71 -11.61 -18.06
C TYR A 77 10.05 -11.71 -16.68
N ILE A 78 9.72 -12.93 -16.29
CA ILE A 78 9.14 -13.25 -14.98
C ILE A 78 10.00 -14.28 -14.25
N ILE A 79 9.64 -14.55 -12.99
CA ILE A 79 10.18 -15.68 -12.24
C ILE A 79 9.10 -16.73 -12.01
N HIS A 80 9.36 -17.97 -12.40
CA HIS A 80 8.51 -19.10 -12.00
C HIS A 80 8.74 -19.41 -10.53
N LEU A 81 7.91 -18.82 -9.68
CA LEU A 81 8.02 -18.91 -8.24
C LEU A 81 8.09 -20.37 -7.74
N GLY A 82 7.29 -21.28 -8.31
CA GLY A 82 7.28 -22.69 -7.92
C GLY A 82 8.62 -23.39 -8.15
N GLU A 83 9.29 -23.11 -9.28
CA GLU A 83 10.62 -23.64 -9.58
C GLU A 83 11.70 -23.00 -8.70
N PHE A 84 11.60 -21.69 -8.48
CA PHE A 84 12.55 -20.95 -7.65
C PHE A 84 12.53 -21.43 -6.19
N LEU A 85 11.35 -21.56 -5.58
CA LEU A 85 11.23 -22.00 -4.18
C LEU A 85 11.70 -23.45 -3.99
N LYS A 86 11.42 -24.34 -4.95
CA LYS A 86 11.94 -25.71 -4.93
C LYS A 86 13.47 -25.72 -4.98
N TRP A 87 14.05 -24.97 -5.93
CA TRP A 87 15.49 -24.83 -6.04
C TRP A 87 16.13 -24.25 -4.76
N PHE A 88 15.52 -23.20 -4.20
CA PHE A 88 16.02 -22.57 -2.97
C PHE A 88 16.04 -23.57 -1.80
N HIS A 89 14.98 -24.37 -1.64
CA HIS A 89 14.90 -25.40 -0.61
C HIS A 89 15.96 -26.49 -0.78
N GLU A 90 16.34 -26.84 -2.01
CA GLU A 90 17.41 -27.83 -2.26
C GLU A 90 18.80 -27.35 -1.86
N ILE A 91 19.04 -26.03 -1.87
CA ILE A 91 20.36 -25.44 -1.58
C ILE A 91 20.45 -24.83 -0.18
N VAL A 92 19.37 -24.86 0.61
CA VAL A 92 19.29 -24.14 1.88
C VAL A 92 20.19 -24.80 2.92
N THR A 93 21.28 -24.12 3.27
CA THR A 93 22.15 -24.44 4.40
C THR A 93 22.52 -23.11 5.06
N PHE A 94 22.80 -23.12 6.37
CA PHE A 94 23.13 -21.90 7.11
C PHE A 94 24.27 -21.10 6.45
N GLU A 95 25.30 -21.79 5.96
CA GLU A 95 26.42 -21.16 5.24
C GLU A 95 26.01 -20.49 3.93
N ASN A 96 25.08 -21.10 3.18
CA ASN A 96 24.57 -20.56 1.92
C ASN A 96 23.65 -19.35 2.16
N GLU A 97 22.84 -19.38 3.21
CA GLU A 97 21.97 -18.27 3.61
C GLU A 97 22.79 -17.00 3.92
N VAL A 98 23.88 -17.14 4.67
CA VAL A 98 24.80 -16.02 4.96
C VAL A 98 25.41 -15.44 3.69
N ALA A 99 25.84 -16.29 2.74
CA ALA A 99 26.39 -15.84 1.46
C ALA A 99 25.35 -15.06 0.63
N ILE A 100 24.11 -15.54 0.59
CA ILE A 100 22.98 -14.89 -0.10
C ILE A 100 22.66 -13.54 0.58
N LEU A 101 22.57 -13.50 1.91
CA LEU A 101 22.28 -12.29 2.69
C LEU A 101 23.36 -11.21 2.46
N ASN A 102 24.63 -11.59 2.52
CA ASN A 102 25.75 -10.68 2.26
C ASN A 102 25.73 -10.18 0.82
N GLY A 103 25.40 -11.04 -0.15
CA GLY A 103 25.25 -10.68 -1.56
C GLY A 103 24.15 -9.62 -1.74
N ILE A 104 22.94 -9.88 -1.24
CA ILE A 104 21.81 -8.95 -1.35
C ILE A 104 22.12 -7.62 -0.67
N THR A 105 22.71 -7.67 0.53
CA THR A 105 23.08 -6.46 1.27
C THR A 105 24.06 -5.62 0.46
N THR A 106 25.07 -6.25 -0.13
CA THR A 106 26.05 -5.59 -1.02
C THR A 106 25.38 -5.00 -2.26
N LEU A 107 24.46 -5.73 -2.88
CA LEU A 107 23.71 -5.25 -4.05
C LEU A 107 22.90 -4.00 -3.70
N LEU A 108 22.14 -4.04 -2.60
CA LEU A 108 21.31 -2.91 -2.19
C LEU A 108 22.19 -1.70 -1.84
N ASP A 109 23.34 -1.90 -1.18
CA ASP A 109 24.32 -0.83 -0.95
C ASP A 109 24.87 -0.24 -2.26
N HIS A 110 25.21 -1.07 -3.24
CA HIS A 110 25.65 -0.61 -4.54
C HIS A 110 24.57 0.21 -5.26
N ILE A 111 23.30 -0.19 -5.17
CA ILE A 111 22.19 0.58 -5.76
C ILE A 111 22.01 1.91 -5.03
N GLN A 112 22.00 1.90 -3.69
CA GLN A 112 21.82 3.11 -2.88
C GLN A 112 22.93 4.14 -3.12
N ASN A 113 24.16 3.69 -3.34
CA ASN A 113 25.32 4.54 -3.60
C ASN A 113 25.52 4.86 -5.10
N GLY A 114 24.61 4.42 -5.98
CA GLY A 114 24.68 4.71 -7.42
C GLY A 114 25.77 3.96 -8.18
N VAL A 115 26.33 2.89 -7.61
CA VAL A 115 27.30 2.00 -8.28
C VAL A 115 26.61 1.12 -9.32
N GLN A 116 25.35 0.72 -9.05
CA GLN A 116 24.49 0.03 -10.00
C GLN A 116 23.23 0.87 -10.25
N GLU A 117 23.01 1.26 -11.50
CA GLU A 117 21.81 1.97 -11.92
C GLU A 117 20.67 1.00 -12.22
N ILE A 118 19.43 1.39 -11.87
CA ILE A 118 18.22 0.59 -12.14
C ILE A 118 17.74 0.93 -13.55
N GLY A 119 17.82 -0.04 -14.46
CA GLY A 119 17.24 0.07 -15.80
C GLY A 119 15.73 -0.20 -15.82
N LYS A 120 15.09 0.13 -16.95
CA LYS A 120 13.62 0.02 -17.16
C LYS A 120 13.04 -1.39 -16.99
N ASN A 121 13.85 -2.44 -17.00
CA ASN A 121 13.38 -3.83 -16.90
C ASN A 121 14.04 -4.62 -15.76
N ASP A 122 14.78 -3.93 -14.89
CA ASP A 122 15.52 -4.58 -13.83
C ASP A 122 14.66 -4.88 -12.58
N TYR A 123 13.35 -4.59 -12.63
CA TYR A 123 12.44 -4.77 -11.50
C TYR A 123 12.35 -6.22 -11.02
N LEU A 124 12.59 -7.18 -11.91
CA LEU A 124 12.63 -8.61 -11.57
C LEU A 124 13.65 -8.92 -10.47
N CYS A 125 14.75 -8.15 -10.38
CA CYS A 125 15.72 -8.30 -9.30
C CYS A 125 15.08 -8.07 -7.93
N PHE A 126 14.24 -7.04 -7.79
CA PHE A 126 13.54 -6.76 -6.53
C PHE A 126 12.46 -7.79 -6.25
N VAL A 127 11.80 -8.31 -7.29
CA VAL A 127 10.85 -9.42 -7.14
C VAL A 127 11.56 -10.63 -6.55
N ILE A 128 12.75 -10.99 -7.08
CA ILE A 128 13.57 -12.08 -6.56
C ILE A 128 13.91 -11.86 -5.08
N ILE A 129 14.32 -10.65 -4.70
CA ILE A 129 14.65 -10.34 -3.29
C ILE A 129 13.44 -10.52 -2.38
N VAL A 130 12.29 -9.97 -2.75
CA VAL A 130 11.06 -9.99 -1.94
C VAL A 130 10.52 -11.41 -1.71
N ILE A 131 10.72 -12.32 -2.67
CA ILE A 131 10.24 -13.70 -2.57
C ILE A 131 11.21 -14.64 -1.84
N LEU A 132 12.38 -14.17 -1.40
CA LEU A 132 13.38 -15.02 -0.76
C LEU A 132 12.90 -15.53 0.59
N PRO A 133 12.91 -16.86 0.83
CA PRO A 133 12.49 -17.42 2.11
C PRO A 133 13.35 -16.96 3.30
N ILE A 134 14.61 -16.56 3.07
CA ILE A 134 15.51 -16.05 4.12
C ILE A 134 14.95 -14.82 4.83
N LEU A 135 14.07 -14.05 4.18
CA LEU A 135 13.46 -12.87 4.81
C LEU A 135 12.45 -13.20 5.89
N GLN A 136 12.05 -14.47 6.06
CA GLN A 136 11.24 -14.89 7.20
C GLN A 136 12.04 -14.88 8.51
N ASP A 137 13.37 -14.88 8.43
CA ASP A 137 14.23 -14.69 9.58
C ASP A 137 14.24 -13.21 10.02
N PRO A 138 13.97 -12.90 11.31
CA PRO A 138 13.92 -11.54 11.79
C PRO A 138 15.22 -10.75 11.56
N ASP A 139 16.40 -11.34 11.77
CA ASP A 139 17.68 -10.65 11.64
C ASP A 139 17.99 -10.33 10.16
N ALA A 140 17.71 -11.29 9.27
CA ALA A 140 17.82 -11.09 7.83
C ALA A 140 16.85 -9.99 7.35
N SER A 141 15.59 -10.03 7.79
CA SER A 141 14.58 -9.04 7.40
C SER A 141 14.95 -7.63 7.87
N MET A 142 15.43 -7.48 9.11
CA MET A 142 15.86 -6.20 9.68
C MET A 142 17.12 -5.64 9.01
N THR A 143 17.91 -6.48 8.35
CA THR A 143 19.08 -6.05 7.56
C THR A 143 18.69 -5.62 6.15
N VAL A 144 17.80 -6.37 5.50
CA VAL A 144 17.47 -6.19 4.07
C VAL A 144 16.34 -5.19 3.85
N LEU A 145 15.25 -5.28 4.62
CA LEU A 145 14.04 -4.47 4.41
C LEU A 145 14.26 -2.96 4.51
N PRO A 146 15.08 -2.41 5.44
CA PRO A 146 15.32 -0.97 5.46
C PRO A 146 15.91 -0.47 4.14
N LYS A 147 16.89 -1.20 3.59
CA LYS A 147 17.57 -0.81 2.36
C LYS A 147 16.66 -0.97 1.14
N LEU A 148 15.95 -2.09 1.09
CA LEU A 148 14.99 -2.39 0.04
C LEU A 148 13.85 -1.36 0.00
N CYS A 149 13.23 -1.07 1.14
CA CYS A 149 12.13 -0.10 1.22
C CYS A 149 12.60 1.31 0.84
N GLN A 150 13.82 1.70 1.21
CA GLN A 150 14.37 3.01 0.80
C GLN A 150 14.58 3.11 -0.72
N ILE A 151 14.95 2.01 -1.39
CA ILE A 151 15.06 1.98 -2.85
C ILE A 151 13.68 2.03 -3.49
N LEU A 152 12.76 1.16 -3.06
CA LEU A 152 11.40 1.06 -3.61
C LEU A 152 10.57 2.33 -3.37
N ALA A 153 10.79 3.04 -2.25
CA ALA A 153 10.19 4.33 -1.95
C ALA A 153 10.51 5.39 -3.03
N LYS A 154 11.72 5.36 -3.59
CA LYS A 154 12.21 6.31 -4.60
C LYS A 154 11.72 6.02 -6.02
N PHE A 155 11.03 4.90 -6.24
CA PHE A 155 10.51 4.54 -7.55
C PHE A 155 9.50 5.58 -8.06
N THR A 156 9.60 5.90 -9.34
CA THR A 156 8.55 6.70 -10.01
C THR A 156 7.25 5.89 -10.10
N GLN A 157 6.14 6.54 -10.45
CA GLN A 157 4.88 5.82 -10.63
C GLN A 157 4.97 4.72 -11.71
N ALA A 158 5.73 4.98 -12.79
CA ALA A 158 5.97 3.98 -13.83
C ALA A 158 6.79 2.78 -13.31
N ASP A 159 7.83 3.05 -12.50
CA ASP A 159 8.64 1.98 -11.89
C ASP A 159 7.84 1.13 -10.92
N LYS A 160 6.99 1.77 -10.09
CA LYS A 160 6.08 1.09 -9.16
C LYS A 160 5.13 0.17 -9.91
N PHE A 161 4.57 0.65 -11.03
CA PHE A 161 3.71 -0.16 -11.89
C PHE A 161 4.46 -1.35 -12.51
N GLY A 162 5.64 -1.13 -13.08
CA GLY A 162 6.46 -2.18 -13.68
C GLY A 162 6.86 -3.27 -12.69
N PHE A 163 7.31 -2.88 -11.49
CA PHE A 163 7.62 -3.82 -10.41
C PHE A 163 6.38 -4.63 -9.99
N ALA A 164 5.26 -3.97 -9.77
CA ALA A 164 4.02 -4.62 -9.34
C ALA A 164 3.51 -5.61 -10.41
N PHE A 165 3.55 -5.22 -11.68
CA PHE A 165 3.19 -6.08 -12.81
C PHE A 165 4.05 -7.35 -12.87
N ILE A 166 5.39 -7.24 -12.80
CA ILE A 166 6.27 -8.42 -12.86
C ILE A 166 6.04 -9.33 -11.65
N LEU A 167 5.83 -8.76 -10.45
CA LEU A 167 5.52 -9.51 -9.25
C LEU A 167 4.23 -10.34 -9.42
N GLN A 168 3.20 -9.72 -9.99
CA GLN A 168 1.93 -10.38 -10.29
C GLN A 168 2.11 -11.59 -11.18
N GLU A 169 2.73 -11.37 -12.33
CA GLU A 169 2.82 -12.38 -13.37
C GLU A 169 3.66 -13.56 -12.90
N SER A 170 4.68 -13.27 -12.07
CA SER A 170 5.47 -14.28 -11.37
C SER A 170 4.64 -15.13 -10.39
N ILE A 171 3.70 -14.53 -9.67
CA ILE A 171 2.78 -15.27 -8.77
C ILE A 171 1.73 -16.05 -9.58
N GLN A 172 1.18 -15.46 -10.64
CA GLN A 172 0.16 -16.09 -11.48
C GLN A 172 0.72 -17.32 -12.20
N HIS A 173 1.95 -17.24 -12.73
CA HIS A 173 2.64 -18.30 -13.46
C HIS A 173 3.46 -19.24 -12.54
N SER A 174 3.19 -19.23 -11.24
CA SER A 174 3.83 -20.11 -10.26
C SER A 174 3.44 -21.58 -10.37
N GLY A 175 2.37 -21.90 -11.13
CA GLY A 175 1.80 -23.25 -11.23
C GLY A 175 1.05 -23.73 -9.97
N LYS A 176 0.92 -22.86 -8.96
CA LYS A 176 0.21 -23.14 -7.70
C LYS A 176 -1.30 -23.01 -7.84
N THR A 177 -2.05 -23.56 -6.90
CA THR A 177 -3.51 -23.35 -6.78
C THR A 177 -3.83 -21.90 -6.36
N PRO A 178 -5.04 -21.37 -6.64
CA PRO A 178 -5.42 -20.02 -6.19
C PRO A 178 -5.21 -19.78 -4.69
N MET A 179 -5.53 -20.78 -3.86
CA MET A 179 -5.36 -20.70 -2.40
C MET A 179 -3.89 -20.58 -1.99
N GLU A 180 -2.99 -21.35 -2.60
CA GLU A 180 -1.56 -21.25 -2.31
C GLU A 180 -0.94 -19.94 -2.81
N LYS A 181 -1.45 -19.39 -3.93
CA LYS A 181 -1.05 -18.07 -4.43
C LYS A 181 -1.48 -16.97 -3.45
N SER A 182 -2.71 -17.05 -2.96
CA SER A 182 -3.26 -16.17 -1.92
C SER A 182 -2.40 -16.20 -0.64
N GLN A 183 -2.12 -17.39 -0.12
CA GLN A 183 -1.32 -17.56 1.08
C GLN A 183 0.11 -17.02 0.92
N PHE A 184 0.72 -17.26 -0.24
CA PHE A 184 2.05 -16.73 -0.53
C PHE A 184 2.07 -15.20 -0.55
N PHE A 185 1.11 -14.59 -1.23
CA PHE A 185 1.00 -13.13 -1.27
C PHE A 185 0.74 -12.56 0.13
N LYS A 186 -0.12 -13.22 0.93
CA LYS A 186 -0.35 -12.86 2.33
C LYS A 186 0.93 -12.87 3.16
N GLN A 187 1.74 -13.93 3.07
CA GLN A 187 3.01 -14.02 3.79
C GLN A 187 3.99 -12.89 3.41
N MET A 188 4.03 -12.54 2.13
CA MET A 188 4.84 -11.43 1.64
C MET A 188 4.38 -10.09 2.21
N ILE A 189 3.08 -9.80 2.22
CA ILE A 189 2.55 -8.59 2.84
C ILE A 189 2.83 -8.56 4.34
N GLN A 190 2.64 -9.69 5.02
CA GLN A 190 2.89 -9.81 6.45
C GLN A 190 4.32 -9.48 6.84
N LEU A 191 5.31 -9.83 6.00
CA LEU A 191 6.71 -9.46 6.21
C LEU A 191 6.89 -7.94 6.34
N PHE A 192 6.32 -7.17 5.40
CA PHE A 192 6.40 -5.70 5.43
C PHE A 192 5.54 -5.09 6.53
N GLN A 193 4.37 -5.67 6.83
CA GLN A 193 3.51 -5.24 7.92
C GLN A 193 4.19 -5.42 9.28
N GLN A 194 4.83 -6.57 9.53
CA GLN A 194 5.59 -6.81 10.74
C GLN A 194 6.77 -5.85 10.86
N TYR A 195 7.50 -5.62 9.77
CA TYR A 195 8.59 -4.64 9.76
C TYR A 195 8.09 -3.22 10.07
N LEU A 196 6.95 -2.80 9.50
CA LEU A 196 6.31 -1.53 9.81
C LEU A 196 5.96 -1.42 11.30
N THR A 197 5.30 -2.44 11.85
CA THR A 197 4.94 -2.50 13.28
C THR A 197 6.18 -2.36 14.16
N ILE A 198 7.27 -3.07 13.85
CA ILE A 198 8.53 -2.96 14.60
C ILE A 198 9.11 -1.54 14.51
N GLN A 199 9.06 -0.88 13.36
CA GLN A 199 9.56 0.50 13.25
C GLN A 199 8.72 1.45 14.09
N ILE A 200 7.39 1.36 14.03
CA ILE A 200 6.49 2.24 14.81
C ILE A 200 6.68 2.05 16.31
N LEU A 201 6.80 0.80 16.78
CA LEU A 201 7.02 0.50 18.20
C LEU A 201 8.37 1.02 18.72
N ASN A 202 9.36 1.17 17.84
CA ASN A 202 10.67 1.72 18.19
C ASN A 202 10.75 3.24 18.05
N SER A 203 9.80 3.87 17.35
CA SER A 203 9.73 5.33 17.22
C SER A 203 9.20 5.97 18.50
N GLU A 204 9.60 7.20 18.77
CA GLU A 204 9.11 7.95 19.93
C GLU A 204 7.63 8.32 19.76
N ALA A 205 6.82 8.05 20.78
CA ALA A 205 5.39 8.33 20.75
C ALA A 205 5.13 9.84 20.56
N GLY A 206 4.37 10.19 19.51
CA GLY A 206 4.03 11.58 19.17
C GLY A 206 5.07 12.33 18.35
N ALA A 207 6.17 11.68 17.92
CA ALA A 207 7.09 12.25 16.94
C ALA A 207 6.54 12.06 15.51
N ASP A 208 6.99 12.92 14.58
CA ASP A 208 6.73 12.69 13.16
C ASP A 208 7.35 11.35 12.71
N PRO A 209 6.68 10.59 11.81
CA PRO A 209 7.17 9.28 11.40
C PRO A 209 8.58 9.34 10.79
N ASP A 210 9.47 8.47 11.28
CA ASP A 210 10.83 8.34 10.77
C ASP A 210 10.85 7.98 9.28
N GLU A 211 11.96 8.32 8.59
CA GLU A 211 12.14 7.99 7.16
C GLU A 211 11.91 6.50 6.87
N LYS A 212 12.29 5.61 7.80
CA LYS A 212 12.07 4.16 7.68
C LYS A 212 10.57 3.82 7.64
N VAL A 213 9.76 4.41 8.52
CA VAL A 213 8.30 4.22 8.53
C VAL A 213 7.71 4.68 7.20
N ILE A 214 8.10 5.87 6.75
CA ILE A 214 7.64 6.44 5.47
C ILE A 214 7.99 5.49 4.30
N ASN A 215 9.24 5.02 4.23
CA ASN A 215 9.72 4.15 3.16
C ASN A 215 8.95 2.82 3.11
N VAL A 216 8.64 2.22 4.26
CA VAL A 216 7.87 0.96 4.34
C VAL A 216 6.42 1.18 3.95
N VAL A 217 5.79 2.26 4.42
CA VAL A 217 4.42 2.61 4.06
C VAL A 217 4.30 2.87 2.55
N GLN A 218 5.27 3.56 1.95
CA GLN A 218 5.34 3.75 0.51
C GLN A 218 5.55 2.43 -0.24
N THR A 219 6.36 1.52 0.29
CA THR A 219 6.54 0.18 -0.29
C THR A 219 5.24 -0.64 -0.22
N LEU A 220 4.57 -0.63 0.94
CA LEU A 220 3.25 -1.23 1.13
C LEU A 220 2.20 -0.63 0.19
N SER A 221 2.30 0.66 -0.12
CA SER A 221 1.43 1.31 -1.09
C SER A 221 1.60 0.74 -2.49
N ILE A 222 2.79 0.26 -2.87
CA ILE A 222 2.97 -0.42 -4.16
C ILE A 222 2.09 -1.67 -4.18
N PHE A 223 2.08 -2.46 -3.10
CA PHE A 223 1.24 -3.65 -3.00
C PHE A 223 -0.26 -3.34 -2.79
N GLY A 224 -0.61 -2.21 -2.15
CA GLY A 224 -1.99 -1.77 -1.91
C GLY A 224 -2.63 -1.09 -3.13
N THR A 225 -1.90 -0.21 -3.80
CA THR A 225 -2.28 0.37 -5.10
C THR A 225 -2.39 -0.73 -6.15
N PHE A 226 -1.50 -1.73 -6.10
CA PHE A 226 -1.64 -2.97 -6.84
C PHE A 226 -2.96 -3.69 -6.56
N SER A 227 -3.40 -3.84 -5.30
CA SER A 227 -4.74 -4.38 -4.97
C SER A 227 -5.91 -3.58 -5.59
N SER A 228 -5.71 -2.27 -5.81
CA SER A 228 -6.71 -1.35 -6.39
C SER A 228 -6.76 -1.47 -7.92
N TYR A 229 -5.61 -1.41 -8.61
CA TYR A 229 -5.51 -1.66 -10.06
C TYR A 229 -5.89 -3.10 -10.41
N LEU A 230 -5.66 -4.03 -9.49
CA LEU A 230 -6.09 -5.41 -9.58
C LEU A 230 -7.43 -5.68 -8.94
N ALA A 231 -8.31 -4.71 -8.70
CA ALA A 231 -9.65 -5.03 -8.20
C ALA A 231 -10.33 -6.10 -9.08
N ALA A 232 -10.22 -5.99 -10.41
CA ALA A 232 -10.70 -7.01 -11.35
C ALA A 232 -9.99 -8.37 -11.20
N ILE A 233 -8.69 -8.38 -10.85
CA ILE A 233 -7.87 -9.60 -10.78
C ILE A 233 -7.95 -10.26 -9.39
N ASN A 234 -8.02 -9.49 -8.31
CA ASN A 234 -8.29 -9.92 -6.95
C ASN A 234 -9.72 -10.47 -6.84
N GLU A 235 -10.69 -9.89 -7.56
CA GLU A 235 -12.02 -10.48 -7.74
C GLU A 235 -11.98 -11.81 -8.51
N THR A 236 -11.14 -11.95 -9.54
CA THR A 236 -11.01 -13.24 -10.26
C THR A 236 -10.17 -14.31 -9.54
N ASN A 237 -9.21 -13.92 -8.69
CA ASN A 237 -8.21 -14.82 -8.12
C ASN A 237 -8.22 -14.91 -6.58
N ASN A 238 -9.01 -14.10 -5.88
CA ASN A 238 -9.11 -14.04 -4.42
C ASN A 238 -7.75 -14.03 -3.71
N PHE A 239 -6.84 -13.13 -4.10
CA PHE A 239 -5.49 -13.11 -3.56
C PHE A 239 -5.47 -12.78 -2.07
N ILE A 240 -5.90 -11.59 -1.65
CA ILE A 240 -6.12 -11.31 -0.22
C ILE A 240 -7.27 -10.33 -0.05
N PRO A 241 -8.10 -10.51 0.99
CA PRO A 241 -9.07 -9.51 1.41
C PRO A 241 -8.39 -8.20 1.85
N TYR A 242 -9.05 -7.06 1.62
CA TYR A 242 -8.49 -5.74 1.93
C TYR A 242 -8.13 -5.56 3.42
N TYR A 243 -8.84 -6.24 4.33
CA TYR A 243 -8.61 -6.12 5.77
C TYR A 243 -7.27 -6.74 6.22
N GLU A 244 -6.64 -7.58 5.40
CA GLU A 244 -5.29 -8.12 5.66
C GLU A 244 -4.19 -7.04 5.57
N LEU A 245 -4.52 -5.88 5.00
CA LEU A 245 -3.63 -4.73 4.93
C LEU A 245 -3.77 -3.77 6.12
N TYR A 246 -4.79 -3.96 6.97
CA TYR A 246 -5.00 -3.13 8.15
C TYR A 246 -3.86 -3.35 9.15
N ASN A 247 -3.39 -2.27 9.76
CA ASN A 247 -2.33 -2.32 10.76
C ASN A 247 -2.80 -1.64 12.05
N GLU A 248 -3.10 -2.45 13.06
CA GLU A 248 -3.60 -1.96 14.36
C GLU A 248 -2.60 -1.04 15.06
N THR A 249 -1.28 -1.33 14.96
CA THR A 249 -0.23 -0.48 15.55
C THR A 249 -0.17 0.90 14.89
N VAL A 250 -0.40 0.99 13.58
CA VAL A 250 -0.55 2.28 12.89
C VAL A 250 -1.74 3.04 13.48
N GLU A 251 -2.88 2.39 13.67
CA GLU A 251 -4.08 3.03 14.22
C GLU A 251 -3.90 3.51 15.66
N GLU A 252 -3.24 2.69 16.51
CA GLU A 252 -2.95 3.04 17.90
C GLU A 252 -1.99 4.23 18.02
N SER A 253 -1.05 4.36 17.09
CA SER A 253 -0.08 5.47 17.05
C SER A 253 -0.60 6.74 16.36
N LEU A 254 -1.73 6.66 15.65
CA LEU A 254 -2.27 7.73 14.84
C LEU A 254 -3.08 8.75 15.66
N ASP A 255 -2.56 9.97 15.83
CA ASP A 255 -3.39 11.09 16.28
C ASP A 255 -4.08 11.77 15.09
N LEU A 256 -5.35 11.42 14.89
CA LEU A 256 -6.18 12.00 13.83
C LEU A 256 -6.33 13.53 13.91
N LYS A 257 -6.16 14.15 15.09
CA LYS A 257 -6.23 15.61 15.22
C LYS A 257 -5.03 16.31 14.59
N GLU A 258 -3.89 15.64 14.56
CA GLU A 258 -2.65 16.16 13.97
C GLU A 258 -2.47 15.69 12.53
N ASP A 259 -2.83 14.44 12.22
CA ASP A 259 -2.65 13.85 10.90
C ASP A 259 -3.67 14.39 9.87
N TYR A 260 -4.93 14.63 10.27
CA TYR A 260 -5.97 15.12 9.36
C TYR A 260 -5.66 16.51 8.75
N PRO A 261 -5.22 17.53 9.52
CA PRO A 261 -4.79 18.80 8.94
C PRO A 261 -3.67 18.63 7.91
N LYS A 262 -2.62 17.86 8.25
CA LYS A 262 -1.49 17.55 7.34
C LYS A 262 -1.98 16.92 6.04
N TRP A 263 -2.87 15.93 6.15
CA TRP A 263 -3.54 15.31 5.00
C TRP A 263 -4.28 16.32 4.13
N LYS A 264 -5.08 17.20 4.75
CA LYS A 264 -5.97 18.13 4.05
C LYS A 264 -5.23 19.21 3.27
N VAL A 265 -4.10 19.69 3.79
CA VAL A 265 -3.26 20.70 3.10
C VAL A 265 -2.14 20.07 2.27
N HIS A 266 -2.04 18.73 2.25
CA HIS A 266 -0.94 17.98 1.62
C HIS A 266 0.44 18.42 2.11
N ASP A 267 0.57 18.65 3.42
CA ASP A 267 1.81 19.06 4.06
C ASP A 267 2.48 17.85 4.74
N GLY A 268 3.63 17.44 4.20
CA GLY A 268 4.41 16.33 4.73
C GLY A 268 3.75 14.95 4.59
N PHE A 269 4.20 14.02 5.43
CA PHE A 269 3.66 12.67 5.51
C PHE A 269 2.37 12.66 6.34
N SER A 270 1.40 11.86 5.91
CA SER A 270 0.19 11.57 6.67
C SER A 270 -0.29 10.16 6.37
N PHE A 271 -0.70 9.44 7.42
CA PHE A 271 -1.26 8.10 7.29
C PHE A 271 -2.62 8.09 6.58
N CYS A 272 -3.37 9.21 6.62
CA CYS A 272 -4.61 9.35 5.87
C CYS A 272 -4.40 9.23 4.33
N ASN A 273 -3.20 9.47 3.80
CA ASN A 273 -2.88 9.19 2.40
C ASN A 273 -2.81 7.69 2.07
N TYR A 274 -2.69 6.84 3.10
CA TYR A 274 -2.52 5.39 2.98
C TYR A 274 -3.69 4.65 3.65
N SER A 275 -4.92 5.02 3.28
CA SER A 275 -6.14 4.50 3.90
C SER A 275 -6.30 2.98 3.88
N PHE A 276 -5.56 2.26 3.05
CA PHE A 276 -5.56 0.79 3.06
C PHE A 276 -4.97 0.19 4.34
N LEU A 277 -4.18 0.96 5.10
CA LEU A 277 -3.66 0.57 6.42
C LEU A 277 -4.69 0.76 7.54
N LEU A 278 -5.77 1.50 7.28
CA LEU A 278 -6.73 1.93 8.30
C LEU A 278 -8.03 1.12 8.21
N SER A 279 -8.51 0.70 9.36
CA SER A 279 -9.78 0.01 9.54
C SER A 279 -10.96 0.88 9.14
N THR A 280 -12.11 0.21 8.92
CA THR A 280 -13.37 0.89 8.60
C THR A 280 -13.82 1.82 9.73
N ALA A 281 -13.50 1.48 10.99
CA ALA A 281 -13.82 2.33 12.15
C ALA A 281 -13.04 3.64 12.10
N THR A 282 -11.71 3.56 11.94
CA THR A 282 -10.82 4.73 11.86
C THR A 282 -11.14 5.62 10.66
N LYS A 283 -11.52 5.03 9.51
CA LYS A 283 -12.06 5.79 8.36
C LYS A 283 -13.36 6.53 8.69
N GLY A 284 -14.25 5.91 9.47
CA GLY A 284 -15.46 6.55 9.99
C GLY A 284 -15.14 7.76 10.87
N ASP A 285 -14.11 7.67 11.70
CA ASP A 285 -13.64 8.78 12.54
C ASP A 285 -13.02 9.92 11.72
N ILE A 286 -12.24 9.61 10.68
CA ILE A 286 -11.74 10.60 9.71
C ILE A 286 -12.89 11.36 9.06
N LEU A 287 -13.91 10.64 8.55
CA LEU A 287 -15.09 11.24 7.93
C LEU A 287 -15.88 12.10 8.93
N ARG A 288 -15.96 11.67 10.20
CA ARG A 288 -16.58 12.44 11.27
C ARG A 288 -15.83 13.73 11.54
N ILE A 289 -14.50 13.69 11.62
CA ILE A 289 -13.64 14.87 11.80
C ILE A 289 -13.82 15.85 10.63
N GLU A 290 -13.79 15.35 9.39
CA GLU A 290 -14.03 16.17 8.20
C GLU A 290 -15.39 16.86 8.25
N SER A 291 -16.45 16.12 8.58
CA SER A 291 -17.81 16.65 8.70
C SER A 291 -17.88 17.75 9.76
N MET A 292 -17.24 17.55 10.92
CA MET A 292 -17.19 18.54 12.00
C MET A 292 -16.44 19.81 11.59
N ILE A 293 -15.32 19.68 10.87
CA ILE A 293 -14.55 20.81 10.36
C ILE A 293 -15.35 21.58 9.31
N GLN A 294 -15.99 20.88 8.38
CA GLN A 294 -16.86 21.48 7.38
C GLN A 294 -18.03 22.25 8.02
N MET A 295 -18.70 21.65 9.00
CA MET A 295 -19.76 22.34 9.76
C MET A 295 -19.24 23.60 10.47
N ARG A 296 -18.02 23.56 11.04
CA ARG A 296 -17.42 24.73 11.70
C ARG A 296 -17.09 25.85 10.71
N HIS A 297 -16.58 25.52 9.53
CA HIS A 297 -16.35 26.49 8.46
C HIS A 297 -17.66 27.15 8.02
N GLU A 298 -18.72 26.37 7.79
CA GLU A 298 -20.03 26.91 7.41
C GLU A 298 -20.63 27.83 8.50
N LEU A 299 -20.43 27.47 9.77
CA LEU A 299 -20.81 28.30 10.91
C LEU A 299 -20.10 29.66 10.86
N GLN A 300 -18.77 29.66 10.73
CA GLN A 300 -17.96 30.88 10.64
C GLN A 300 -18.35 31.73 9.44
N ASP A 301 -18.48 31.12 8.26
CA ASP A 301 -18.89 31.81 7.04
C ASP A 301 -20.30 32.41 7.17
N SER A 302 -21.23 31.72 7.85
CA SER A 302 -22.56 32.26 8.13
C SER A 302 -22.50 33.46 9.08
N PHE A 303 -21.64 33.43 10.11
CA PHE A 303 -21.41 34.58 10.99
C PHE A 303 -20.84 35.78 10.24
N PHE A 304 -19.82 35.57 9.39
CA PHE A 304 -19.28 36.65 8.55
C PHE A 304 -20.33 37.23 7.60
N ARG A 305 -21.09 36.38 6.90
CA ARG A 305 -22.17 36.85 6.01
C ARG A 305 -23.24 37.62 6.77
N ALA A 306 -23.61 37.19 7.97
CA ALA A 306 -24.58 37.89 8.81
C ALA A 306 -24.08 39.30 9.20
N MET A 307 -22.77 39.50 9.36
CA MET A 307 -22.16 40.79 9.67
C MET A 307 -22.20 41.79 8.49
N PHE A 308 -22.11 41.32 7.25
CA PHE A 308 -22.01 42.19 6.05
C PHE A 308 -23.29 42.31 5.23
N ILE A 309 -24.13 41.27 5.17
CA ILE A 309 -25.28 41.18 4.26
C ILE A 309 -26.62 41.17 5.04
N GLY A 310 -26.60 40.80 6.32
CA GLY A 310 -27.79 40.66 7.16
C GLY A 310 -28.50 39.32 6.99
N VAL A 311 -28.83 38.72 8.14
CA VAL A 311 -29.60 37.48 8.39
C VAL A 311 -29.23 36.25 7.54
N ASN A 312 -28.29 35.44 8.04
CA ASN A 312 -28.10 34.06 7.62
C ASN A 312 -28.08 33.16 8.87
N ASN A 313 -28.98 32.17 8.95
CA ASN A 313 -29.03 31.25 10.08
C ASN A 313 -27.83 30.27 9.97
N PRO A 314 -26.96 30.20 10.99
CA PRO A 314 -25.76 29.36 10.96
C PRO A 314 -26.07 27.85 11.08
N TYR A 315 -27.31 27.48 11.38
CA TYR A 315 -27.75 26.10 11.54
C TYR A 315 -28.72 25.67 10.44
N LEU A 316 -28.70 24.37 10.12
CA LEU A 316 -29.80 23.73 9.40
C LEU A 316 -30.92 23.43 10.40
N GLN A 317 -31.88 24.35 10.50
CA GLN A 317 -33.01 24.19 11.40
C GLN A 317 -34.14 23.42 10.71
N LEU A 318 -34.60 22.35 11.35
CA LEU A 318 -35.77 21.57 10.96
C LEU A 318 -36.80 21.60 12.09
N GLU A 319 -38.03 21.97 11.77
CA GLU A 319 -39.14 22.01 12.72
C GLU A 319 -40.16 20.93 12.37
N VAL A 320 -40.27 19.88 13.17
CA VAL A 320 -41.00 18.66 12.80
C VAL A 320 -42.02 18.26 13.86
N ARG A 321 -43.08 17.53 13.48
CA ARG A 321 -44.03 16.93 14.43
C ARG A 321 -43.57 15.52 14.77
N ARG A 322 -43.63 15.10 16.05
CA ARG A 322 -43.33 13.72 16.46
C ARG A 322 -44.13 12.68 15.69
N THR A 323 -45.38 12.98 15.36
CA THR A 323 -46.28 12.08 14.62
C THR A 323 -45.97 11.99 13.13
N ASN A 324 -45.19 12.91 12.56
CA ASN A 324 -44.94 13.02 11.12
C ASN A 324 -43.48 13.36 10.76
N ILE A 325 -42.51 12.88 11.56
CA ILE A 325 -41.07 13.24 11.45
C ILE A 325 -40.56 13.08 10.01
N ILE A 326 -40.85 11.95 9.37
CA ILE A 326 -40.33 11.63 8.03
C ILE A 326 -40.84 12.64 6.99
N ARG A 327 -42.16 12.85 6.93
CA ARG A 327 -42.78 13.72 5.93
C ARG A 327 -42.38 15.18 6.13
N ASP A 328 -42.37 15.64 7.38
CA ASP A 328 -42.01 17.03 7.72
C ASP A 328 -40.53 17.30 7.43
N THR A 329 -39.65 16.34 7.70
CA THR A 329 -38.21 16.41 7.38
C THR A 329 -37.98 16.46 5.87
N LEU A 330 -38.56 15.53 5.10
CA LEU A 330 -38.35 15.46 3.65
C LEU A 330 -38.82 16.74 2.94
N TYR A 331 -40.02 17.24 3.30
CA TYR A 331 -40.55 18.47 2.72
C TYR A 331 -39.65 19.68 3.00
N GLN A 332 -39.06 19.75 4.20
CA GLN A 332 -38.14 20.84 4.55
C GLN A 332 -36.78 20.72 3.88
N LEU A 333 -36.26 19.50 3.68
CA LEU A 333 -34.98 19.27 3.03
C LEU A 333 -35.03 19.51 1.51
N GLU A 334 -36.17 19.26 0.86
CA GLU A 334 -36.35 19.46 -0.59
C GLU A 334 -36.05 20.90 -1.04
N GLY A 335 -36.33 21.89 -0.19
CA GLY A 335 -36.05 23.31 -0.46
C GLY A 335 -34.67 23.81 -0.03
N LYS A 336 -33.80 22.96 0.53
CA LYS A 336 -32.49 23.37 1.04
C LYS A 336 -31.43 23.32 -0.05
N THR A 337 -30.52 24.29 -0.03
CA THR A 337 -29.37 24.29 -0.92
C THR A 337 -28.30 23.30 -0.42
N ASN A 338 -27.40 22.85 -1.30
CA ASN A 338 -26.23 22.04 -0.90
C ASN A 338 -25.39 22.69 0.21
N HIS A 339 -25.41 24.01 0.29
CA HIS A 339 -24.74 24.77 1.33
C HIS A 339 -25.47 24.66 2.68
N ASP A 340 -26.81 24.76 2.69
CA ASP A 340 -27.58 24.60 3.91
C ASP A 340 -27.49 23.18 4.49
N LEU A 341 -27.38 22.16 3.63
CA LEU A 341 -27.23 20.77 4.05
C LEU A 341 -25.90 20.46 4.76
N LYS A 342 -24.90 21.35 4.62
CA LYS A 342 -23.59 21.23 5.29
C LYS A 342 -23.54 21.94 6.65
N LYS A 343 -24.55 22.73 6.99
CA LYS A 343 -24.65 23.40 8.30
C LYS A 343 -24.98 22.37 9.39
N GLN A 344 -24.62 22.69 10.62
CA GLN A 344 -24.96 21.85 11.76
C GLN A 344 -26.49 21.74 11.92
N LEU A 345 -27.00 20.51 12.01
CA LEU A 345 -28.41 20.21 12.15
C LEU A 345 -28.93 20.58 13.54
N ARG A 346 -30.08 21.26 13.59
CA ARG A 346 -30.89 21.49 14.80
C ARG A 346 -32.33 21.10 14.52
N VAL A 347 -32.89 20.20 15.32
CA VAL A 347 -34.28 19.75 15.18
C VAL A 347 -35.10 20.28 16.36
N SER A 348 -36.22 20.93 16.08
CA SER A 348 -37.22 21.35 17.08
C SER A 348 -38.54 20.63 16.86
N PHE A 349 -39.17 20.16 17.93
CA PHE A 349 -40.49 19.55 17.87
C PHE A 349 -41.59 20.59 18.06
N LEU A 350 -42.55 20.63 17.14
CA LEU A 350 -43.69 21.56 17.21
C LEU A 350 -44.49 21.35 18.50
N GLY A 351 -44.59 22.41 19.31
CA GLY A 351 -45.34 22.40 20.56
C GLY A 351 -44.62 21.80 21.77
N GLU A 352 -43.31 21.53 21.67
CA GLU A 352 -42.48 21.09 22.78
C GLU A 352 -41.48 22.18 23.17
N ASP A 353 -41.52 22.63 24.42
CA ASP A 353 -40.54 23.60 24.93
C ASP A 353 -39.14 22.95 24.94
N GLY A 354 -38.17 23.67 24.37
CA GLY A 354 -36.83 23.18 24.02
C GLY A 354 -36.00 22.72 25.22
N ILE A 355 -36.24 21.51 25.69
CA ILE A 355 -35.40 20.82 26.66
C ILE A 355 -34.38 19.99 25.87
N ASP A 356 -33.12 20.42 25.96
CA ASP A 356 -31.88 19.68 25.70
C ASP A 356 -31.16 19.91 24.34
N GLU A 357 -30.35 20.97 24.27
CA GLU A 357 -29.42 21.28 23.17
C GLU A 357 -28.18 20.35 23.09
N GLY A 358 -28.16 19.19 23.78
CA GLY A 358 -26.99 18.30 23.80
C GLY A 358 -27.17 16.90 23.17
N GLY A 359 -28.39 16.38 23.11
CA GLY A 359 -28.61 14.92 23.03
C GLY A 359 -29.16 14.35 21.72
N ILE A 360 -29.70 15.15 20.80
CA ILE A 360 -30.55 14.63 19.71
C ILE A 360 -29.77 14.20 18.44
N GLN A 361 -28.46 13.94 18.56
CA GLN A 361 -27.71 13.29 17.46
C GLN A 361 -27.74 11.75 17.52
N LYS A 362 -28.02 11.14 18.69
CA LYS A 362 -27.98 9.67 18.84
C LYS A 362 -29.34 8.97 18.84
N GLY A 363 -30.45 9.68 19.01
CA GLY A 363 -31.75 9.07 19.33
C GLY A 363 -32.78 8.98 18.21
N THR A 364 -32.51 9.47 16.99
CA THR A 364 -33.56 9.65 15.96
C THR A 364 -33.38 8.77 14.71
N LEU A 365 -32.47 7.79 14.74
CA LEU A 365 -32.29 6.82 13.65
C LEU A 365 -32.55 5.36 14.09
N TYR A 366 -33.58 5.13 14.91
CA TYR A 366 -34.17 3.80 15.10
C TYR A 366 -35.69 3.86 15.09
#